data_AF-A0AAV4I0N3-F1
#
_entry.id   AF-A0AAV4I0N3-F1
#
_cell.length_a   1.000
_cell.length_b   1.000
_cell.length_c   1.000
_cell.angle_alpha   90.00
_cell.angle_beta   90.00
_cell.angle_gamma   90.00
#
_symmetry.space_group_name_H-M   'P 1'
#
loop_
_entity.id
_entity.type
_entity.pdbx_description
1 polymer ?
#
loop_
_entity_poly.entity_id
_entity_poly.type
_entity_poly.pdbx_seq_one_letter_code
_entity_poly.pdbx_strand_id
1 'polypeptide(L)'
;MVRHRKGERKIGKTPPDVMKNAVKKVKEGMPIRQPAKSSGITYSTLRRCVNKSMKINPDEVRFSHNYACRQVFTDAEEKILKEYLITACHINYGVSRKALRKLAWELDVRNGKTYPTS
;
A
#
# COMPACT_ATOMS: atom_id res chain seq x y z
N MET A 1 23.59 -7.85 17.23
CA MET A 1 24.27 -7.42 16.00
C MET A 1 23.29 -6.76 15.04
N VAL A 2 23.44 -5.47 14.75
CA VAL A 2 22.67 -4.77 13.71
C VAL A 2 23.28 -5.13 12.35
N ARG A 3 22.50 -5.77 11.47
CA ARG A 3 22.99 -6.13 10.12
C ARG A 3 23.03 -4.87 9.24
N HIS A 4 24.22 -4.35 8.96
CA HIS A 4 24.42 -3.34 7.93
C HIS A 4 24.12 -3.97 6.56
N ARG A 5 22.94 -3.68 5.99
CA ARG A 5 22.58 -4.14 4.64
C ARG A 5 23.28 -3.25 3.62
N LYS A 6 24.18 -3.82 2.81
CA LYS A 6 24.70 -3.18 1.60
C LYS A 6 23.55 -3.10 0.57
N GLY A 7 22.99 -1.91 0.39
CA GLY A 7 22.06 -1.58 -0.71
C GLY A 7 20.63 -1.26 -0.28
N GLU A 8 19.98 -0.42 -1.09
CA GLU A 8 18.56 -0.08 -0.95
C GLU A 8 17.67 -1.31 -1.20
N ARG A 9 16.61 -1.46 -0.40
CA ARG A 9 15.61 -2.49 -0.61
C ARG A 9 14.81 -2.18 -1.88
N LYS A 10 14.96 -3.01 -2.92
CA LYS A 10 14.08 -2.95 -4.10
C LYS A 10 12.71 -3.52 -3.75
N ILE A 11 11.68 -2.68 -3.81
CA ILE A 11 10.28 -3.11 -3.64
C ILE A 11 9.84 -3.83 -4.92
N GLY A 12 9.30 -5.04 -4.78
CA GLY A 12 8.73 -5.78 -5.91
C GLY A 12 7.48 -5.10 -6.43
N LYS A 13 7.52 -4.58 -7.67
CA LYS A 13 6.39 -3.95 -8.35
C LYS A 13 5.68 -4.94 -9.26
N THR A 14 5.31 -6.11 -8.73
CA THR A 14 4.59 -7.12 -9.52
C THR A 14 3.12 -6.71 -9.66
N PRO A 15 2.57 -6.60 -10.88
CA PRO A 15 1.15 -6.32 -11.08
C PRO A 15 0.27 -7.40 -10.43
N PRO A 16 -0.89 -7.03 -9.86
CA PRO A 16 -1.76 -7.97 -9.18
C PRO A 16 -2.26 -9.09 -10.10
N ASP A 17 -2.50 -8.80 -11.38
CA ASP A 17 -2.99 -9.79 -12.35
C ASP A 17 -1.94 -10.86 -12.68
N VAL A 18 -0.68 -10.44 -12.82
CA VAL A 18 0.46 -11.35 -13.01
C VAL A 18 0.61 -12.28 -11.80
N MET A 19 0.45 -11.74 -10.59
CA MET A 19 0.47 -12.54 -9.36
C MET A 19 -0.70 -13.53 -9.28
N LYS A 20 -1.93 -13.10 -9.62
CA LYS A 20 -3.12 -13.97 -9.67
C LYS A 20 -2.90 -15.14 -10.62
N ASN A 21 -2.42 -14.87 -11.83
CA ASN A 21 -2.16 -15.89 -12.84
C ASN A 21 -1.09 -16.87 -12.39
N ALA A 22 0.00 -16.38 -11.78
CA ALA A 22 1.05 -17.24 -11.25
C ALA A 22 0.54 -18.15 -10.11
N VAL A 23 -0.29 -17.63 -9.20
CA VAL A 23 -0.91 -18.41 -8.13
C VAL A 23 -1.87 -19.46 -8.67
N LYS A 24 -2.68 -19.12 -9.69
CA LYS A 24 -3.60 -20.05 -10.34
C LYS A 24 -2.86 -21.25 -10.93
N LYS A 25 -1.77 -21.02 -11.68
CA LYS A 25 -0.92 -22.08 -12.23
C LYS A 25 -0.33 -23.01 -11.15
N VAL A 26 0.02 -22.46 -9.99
CA VAL A 26 0.48 -23.28 -8.85
C VAL A 26 -0.66 -24.11 -8.28
N LYS A 27 -1.88 -23.56 -8.18
CA LYS A 27 -3.06 -24.30 -7.72
C LYS A 27 -3.47 -25.42 -8.70
N GLU A 28 -3.23 -25.23 -9.99
CA GLU A 28 -3.41 -26.24 -11.05
C GLU A 28 -2.37 -27.38 -10.99
N GLY A 29 -1.41 -27.32 -10.06
CA GLY A 29 -0.44 -28.40 -9.81
C GLY A 29 0.97 -28.14 -10.36
N MET A 30 1.23 -26.99 -10.98
CA MET A 30 2.60 -26.67 -11.43
C MET A 30 3.54 -26.40 -10.24
N PRO A 31 4.83 -26.82 -10.34
CA PRO A 31 5.81 -26.53 -9.30
C PRO A 31 6.08 -25.03 -9.23
N ILE A 32 6.00 -24.44 -8.03
CA ILE A 32 6.11 -22.98 -7.76
C ILE A 32 7.27 -22.30 -8.50
N ARG A 33 8.40 -22.99 -8.68
CA ARG A 33 9.59 -22.45 -9.36
C ARG A 33 9.33 -22.10 -10.84
N GLN A 34 8.45 -22.83 -11.54
CA GLN A 34 8.15 -22.59 -12.95
C GLN A 34 7.30 -21.33 -13.17
N PRO A 35 6.14 -21.15 -12.49
CA PRO A 35 5.39 -19.90 -12.56
C PRO A 35 6.20 -18.70 -12.06
N ALA A 36 7.03 -18.87 -11.02
CA ALA A 36 7.92 -17.82 -10.52
C ALA A 36 8.90 -17.31 -11.59
N LYS A 37 9.59 -18.22 -12.28
CA LYS A 37 10.53 -17.85 -13.36
C LYS A 37 9.83 -17.18 -14.53
N SER A 38 8.73 -17.76 -15.02
CA SER A 38 8.00 -17.25 -16.19
C SER A 38 7.35 -15.87 -15.96
N SER A 39 6.95 -15.57 -14.72
CA SER A 39 6.34 -14.29 -14.35
C SER A 39 7.33 -13.25 -13.80
N GLY A 40 8.62 -13.60 -13.66
CA GLY A 40 9.63 -12.73 -13.06
C GLY A 40 9.43 -12.48 -11.56
N ILE A 41 8.64 -13.31 -10.88
CA ILE A 41 8.35 -13.20 -9.45
C ILE A 41 9.39 -14.00 -8.67
N THR A 42 9.89 -13.44 -7.57
CA THR A 42 10.77 -14.19 -6.66
C THR A 42 10.01 -15.34 -6.00
N TYR A 43 10.67 -16.51 -5.89
CA TYR A 43 10.09 -17.71 -5.30
C TYR A 43 9.46 -17.48 -3.93
N SER A 44 10.15 -16.73 -3.06
CA SER A 44 9.68 -16.40 -1.71
C SER A 44 8.36 -15.62 -1.73
N THR A 45 8.22 -14.67 -2.67
CA THR A 45 7.02 -13.86 -2.84
C THR A 45 5.86 -14.70 -3.34
N LEU A 46 6.07 -15.52 -4.38
CA LEU A 46 5.01 -16.39 -4.91
C LEU A 46 4.56 -17.41 -3.86
N ARG A 47 5.50 -18.05 -3.15
CA ARG A 47 5.17 -18.98 -2.06
C ARG A 47 4.34 -18.32 -0.95
N ARG A 48 4.70 -17.09 -0.55
CA ARG A 48 3.91 -16.31 0.42
C ARG A 48 2.49 -16.07 -0.08
N CYS A 49 2.33 -15.67 -1.34
CA CYS A 49 1.03 -15.40 -1.96
C CYS A 49 0.17 -16.66 -2.09
N VAL A 50 0.76 -17.80 -2.47
CA VAL A 50 0.08 -19.10 -2.51
C VAL A 50 -0.42 -19.48 -1.11
N ASN A 51 0.45 -19.44 -0.10
CA ASN A 51 0.07 -19.75 1.28
C ASN A 51 -1.05 -18.83 1.79
N LYS A 52 -1.03 -17.54 1.44
CA LYS A 52 -2.10 -16.59 1.77
C LYS A 52 -3.42 -17.00 1.10
N SER A 53 -3.36 -17.43 -0.16
CA SER A 53 -4.52 -17.87 -0.94
C SER A 53 -5.09 -19.26 -0.58
N MET A 54 -4.41 -20.01 0.29
CA MET A 54 -4.93 -21.25 0.87
C MET A 54 -5.69 -21.01 2.18
N LYS A 55 -5.40 -19.90 2.87
CA LYS A 55 -6.02 -19.53 4.16
C LYS A 55 -7.25 -18.64 4.01
N ILE A 56 -7.39 -17.99 2.87
CA ILE A 56 -8.44 -17.00 2.56
C ILE A 56 -9.08 -17.44 1.24
N ASN A 57 -10.39 -17.20 1.10
CA ASN A 57 -11.12 -17.46 -0.15
C ASN A 57 -10.35 -16.89 -1.35
N PRO A 58 -10.19 -17.64 -2.45
CA PRO A 58 -9.37 -17.23 -3.59
C PRO A 58 -9.77 -15.87 -4.18
N ASP A 59 -11.06 -15.55 -4.15
CA ASP A 59 -11.65 -14.34 -4.72
C ASP A 59 -11.46 -13.11 -3.81
N GLU A 60 -11.21 -13.31 -2.52
CA GLU A 60 -10.96 -12.24 -1.55
C GLU A 60 -9.47 -11.86 -1.44
N VAL A 61 -8.57 -12.66 -2.00
CA VAL A 61 -7.13 -12.44 -1.86
C VAL A 61 -6.69 -11.26 -2.73
N ARG A 62 -6.53 -10.09 -2.11
CA ARG A 62 -5.82 -8.97 -2.72
C ARG A 62 -4.32 -9.27 -2.81
N PHE A 63 -3.82 -9.26 -4.05
CA PHE A 63 -2.39 -9.39 -4.39
C PHE A 63 -1.70 -8.04 -4.57
N SER A 64 -2.46 -6.94 -4.52
CA SER A 64 -1.93 -5.57 -4.41
C SER A 64 -1.66 -5.19 -2.95
N HIS A 65 -0.85 -4.15 -2.78
CA HIS A 65 -0.64 -3.53 -1.47
C HIS A 65 -1.95 -2.87 -1.01
N ASN A 66 -2.34 -3.09 0.25
CA ASN A 66 -3.50 -2.43 0.83
C ASN A 66 -3.08 -1.06 1.41
N TYR A 67 -3.09 -0.02 0.58
CA TYR A 67 -2.78 1.34 1.02
C TYR A 67 -3.90 1.97 1.87
N ALA A 68 -5.12 1.43 1.80
CA ALA A 68 -6.28 1.93 2.54
C ALA A 68 -6.35 1.45 4.00
N CYS A 69 -5.45 0.57 4.45
CA CYS A 69 -5.53 -0.10 5.76
C CYS A 69 -5.56 0.86 6.97
N ARG A 70 -5.15 2.12 6.80
CA ARG A 70 -5.14 3.17 7.83
C ARG A 70 -5.40 4.56 7.23
N GLN A 71 -6.18 4.59 6.16
CA GLN A 71 -6.51 5.84 5.50
C GLN A 71 -7.48 6.63 6.41
N VAL A 72 -7.06 7.84 6.81
CA VAL A 72 -7.82 8.69 7.75
C VAL A 72 -8.82 9.56 6.98
N PHE A 73 -8.41 10.14 5.86
CA PHE A 73 -9.27 10.91 4.97
C PHE A 73 -9.85 10.02 3.88
N THR A 74 -11.16 10.12 3.66
CA THR A 74 -11.78 9.64 2.43
C THR A 74 -11.30 10.48 1.25
N ASP A 75 -11.41 9.95 0.04
CA ASP A 75 -10.97 10.63 -1.18
C ASP A 75 -11.69 11.99 -1.36
N ALA A 76 -12.94 12.10 -0.92
CA ALA A 76 -13.70 13.35 -0.94
C ALA A 76 -13.13 14.40 0.02
N GLU A 77 -12.80 14.00 1.25
CA GLU A 77 -12.21 14.91 2.24
C GLU A 77 -10.80 15.33 1.86
N GLU A 78 -10.00 14.42 1.29
CA GLU A 78 -8.68 14.75 0.78
C GLU A 78 -8.74 15.75 -0.37
N LYS A 79 -9.78 15.65 -1.22
CA LYS A 79 -10.03 16.62 -2.29
C LYS A 79 -10.37 18.01 -1.72
N ILE A 80 -11.25 18.08 -0.73
CA ILE A 80 -11.61 19.35 -0.05
C ILE A 80 -10.38 19.96 0.61
N LEU A 81 -9.59 19.14 1.33
CA LEU A 81 -8.36 19.57 1.98
C LEU A 81 -7.35 20.12 0.96
N LYS A 82 -7.19 19.44 -0.18
CA LYS A 82 -6.31 19.91 -1.27
C LYS A 82 -6.74 21.27 -1.80
N GLU A 83 -8.02 21.46 -2.08
CA GLU A 83 -8.56 22.73 -2.59
C GLU A 83 -8.36 23.88 -1.58
N TYR A 84 -8.63 23.60 -0.30
CA TYR A 84 -8.38 24.55 0.79
C TYR A 84 -6.89 24.93 0.87
N LEU A 85 -5.99 23.96 0.76
CA LEU A 85 -4.55 24.20 0.85
C LEU A 85 -4.02 25.02 -0.30
N ILE A 86 -4.49 24.78 -1.53
CA ILE A 86 -4.10 25.60 -2.69
C ILE A 86 -4.52 27.05 -2.45
N THR A 87 -5.75 27.25 -1.98
CA THR A 87 -6.28 28.58 -1.65
C THR A 87 -5.46 29.26 -0.55
N ALA A 88 -5.19 28.55 0.56
CA ALA A 88 -4.38 29.06 1.66
C ALA A 88 -2.93 29.36 1.24
N CYS A 89 -2.34 28.56 0.32
CA CYS A 89 -1.01 28.82 -0.21
C CYS A 89 -0.96 30.13 -1.01
N HIS A 90 -1.98 30.39 -1.83
CA HIS A 90 -2.06 31.65 -2.59
C HIS A 90 -2.20 32.87 -1.68
N ILE A 91 -2.90 32.74 -0.54
CA ILE A 91 -3.10 33.84 0.41
C ILE A 91 -1.85 34.07 1.28
N ASN A 92 -1.17 33.00 1.72
CA ASN A 92 -0.17 33.07 2.81
C ASN A 92 1.29 32.83 2.39
N TYR A 93 1.73 33.22 1.18
CA TYR A 93 3.09 32.94 0.68
C TYR A 93 3.52 31.45 0.83
N GLY A 94 2.55 30.54 0.76
CA GLY A 94 2.73 29.10 0.94
C GLY A 94 2.49 28.56 2.36
N VAL A 95 2.27 27.25 2.43
CA VAL A 95 2.05 26.53 3.69
C VAL A 95 3.19 25.54 3.92
N SER A 96 3.83 25.60 5.09
CA SER A 96 4.88 24.64 5.43
C SER A 96 4.32 23.22 5.64
N ARG A 97 5.12 22.19 5.36
CA ARG A 97 4.73 20.79 5.60
C ARG A 97 4.37 20.49 7.06
N LYS A 98 4.89 21.27 8.01
CA LYS A 98 4.58 21.13 9.45
C LYS A 98 3.21 21.72 9.76
N ALA A 99 2.91 22.91 9.24
CA ALA A 99 1.60 23.54 9.39
C ALA A 99 0.50 22.71 8.73
N LEU A 100 0.75 22.18 7.54
CA LEU A 100 -0.15 21.26 6.83
C LEU A 100 -0.50 20.03 7.68
N ARG A 101 0.52 19.35 8.23
CA ARG A 101 0.29 18.16 9.09
C ARG A 101 -0.49 18.51 10.35
N LYS A 102 -0.23 19.67 10.94
CA LYS A 102 -0.98 20.17 12.11
C LYS A 102 -2.45 20.39 11.76
N LEU A 103 -2.72 21.05 10.63
CA LEU A 103 -4.07 21.30 10.15
C LEU A 103 -4.83 19.99 9.85
N ALA A 104 -4.18 19.03 9.20
CA ALA A 104 -4.78 17.72 8.94
C ALA A 104 -5.13 17.00 10.26
N TRP A 105 -4.22 17.00 11.23
CA TRP A 105 -4.48 16.42 12.55
C TRP A 105 -5.62 17.13 13.29
N GLU A 106 -5.66 18.46 13.27
CA GLU A 106 -6.75 19.24 13.88
C GLU A 106 -8.11 18.93 13.23
N LEU A 107 -8.16 18.72 11.91
CA LEU A 107 -9.36 18.27 11.21
C LEU A 107 -9.79 16.87 11.64
N ASP A 108 -8.84 15.94 11.78
CA ASP A 108 -9.12 14.58 12.22
C ASP A 108 -9.69 14.54 13.64
N VAL A 109 -9.11 15.32 14.56
CA VAL A 109 -9.59 15.44 15.94
C VAL A 109 -11.00 16.04 15.99
N ARG A 110 -11.25 17.12 15.24
CA ARG A 110 -12.58 17.77 15.21
C ARG A 110 -13.66 16.89 14.60
N ASN A 111 -13.30 16.06 13.62
CA ASN A 111 -14.23 15.15 12.96
C ASN A 111 -14.36 13.80 13.69
N GLY A 112 -13.72 13.63 14.86
CA GLY A 112 -13.81 12.42 15.67
C GLY A 112 -13.23 11.17 15.00
N LYS A 113 -12.25 11.34 14.11
CA LYS A 113 -11.69 10.24 13.32
C LYS A 113 -10.68 9.40 14.10
N THR A 114 -10.43 8.19 13.59
CA THR A 114 -9.33 7.37 14.08
C THR A 114 -8.02 7.88 13.50
N TYR A 115 -7.16 8.44 14.35
CA TYR A 115 -5.83 8.94 13.99
C TYR A 115 -4.75 8.17 14.75
N PRO A 116 -3.52 8.05 14.21
CA PRO A 116 -2.41 7.45 14.93
C PRO A 116 -2.00 8.33 16.12
N THR A 117 -1.77 7.71 17.28
CA THR A 117 -1.14 8.36 18.44
C THR A 117 0.29 8.76 18.10
N SER A 118 0.69 9.97 18.52
CA SER A 118 2.04 10.52 18.31
C SER A 118 3.12 9.78 19.11
#